data_AF-A0A523N7N5-F1
#
_entry.id   AF-A0A523N7N5-F1
#
_cell.length_a   1.000
_cell.length_b   1.000
_cell.length_c   1.000
_cell.angle_alpha   90.00
_cell.angle_beta   90.00
_cell.angle_gamma   90.00
#
_symmetry.space_group_name_H-M   'P 1'
#
loop_
_entity.id
_entity.type
_entity.pdbx_description
1 polymer ?
#
loop_
_entity_poly.entity_id
_entity_poly.type
_entity_poly.pdbx_seq_one_letter_code
_entity_poly.pdbx_strand_id
1 'polypeptide(L)'
;MKKIISLVTLAILFSYGSVLSQNTYEFLRVDMSARAAALGGSFISYFDDADIIFYNPAGMKLSKGSPIAFSFTKHLLDINLASLAYSTEIEN
;
A
#
# COMPACT_ATOMS: atom_id res chain seq x y z
N MET A 1 -22.72 27.10 38.45
CA MET A 1 -21.79 25.96 38.55
C MET A 1 -22.07 24.88 37.50
N LYS A 2 -23.26 24.25 37.47
CA LYS A 2 -23.60 23.19 36.48
C LYS A 2 -23.40 23.58 35.01
N LYS A 3 -23.79 24.81 34.63
CA LYS A 3 -23.61 25.34 33.26
C LYS A 3 -22.13 25.52 32.89
N ILE A 4 -21.30 25.93 33.86
CA ILE A 4 -19.85 26.11 33.66
C ILE A 4 -19.19 24.74 33.49
N ILE A 5 -19.54 23.78 34.34
CA ILE A 5 -19.06 22.39 34.24
C ILE A 5 -19.42 21.81 32.87
N SER A 6 -20.67 21.97 32.42
CA SER A 6 -21.11 21.49 31.10
C SER A 6 -20.35 22.14 29.94
N LEU A 7 -20.03 23.44 30.04
CA LEU A 7 -19.25 24.16 29.02
C LEU A 7 -17.81 23.68 28.98
N VAL A 8 -17.20 23.44 30.13
CA VAL A 8 -15.83 22.90 30.25
C VAL A 8 -15.77 21.48 29.71
N THR A 9 -16.73 20.62 30.03
CA THR A 9 -16.80 19.25 29.49
C THR A 9 -16.93 19.26 27.96
N LEU A 10 -17.76 20.15 27.41
CA LEU A 10 -17.92 20.28 25.97
C LEU A 10 -16.63 20.77 25.30
N ALA A 11 -15.95 21.76 25.87
CA ALA A 11 -14.66 22.25 25.36
C ALA A 11 -13.59 21.16 25.34
N ILE A 12 -13.54 20.29 26.35
CA ILE A 12 -12.61 19.15 26.41
C ILE A 12 -12.91 18.14 25.29
N LEU A 13 -14.18 17.85 25.00
CA LEU A 13 -14.56 16.95 23.90
C LEU A 13 -14.16 17.49 22.52
N PHE A 14 -14.12 18.80 22.34
CA PHE A 14 -13.65 19.43 21.09
C PHE A 14 -12.13 19.65 21.04
N SER A 15 -11.40 19.39 22.13
CA SER A 15 -9.94 19.61 22.21
C SER A 15 -9.09 18.46 21.65
N TYR A 16 -9.72 17.36 21.24
CA TYR A 16 -9.03 16.27 20.53
C TYR A 16 -8.71 16.69 19.09
N GLY A 17 -7.62 17.44 18.90
CA GLY A 17 -7.00 17.59 17.59
C GLY A 17 -6.45 16.25 17.14
N SER A 18 -6.97 15.70 16.05
CA SER A 18 -6.39 14.52 15.42
C SER A 18 -5.01 14.88 14.87
N VAL A 19 -3.94 14.41 15.53
CA VAL A 19 -2.62 14.35 14.90
C VAL A 19 -2.72 13.27 13.83
N LEU A 20 -3.06 13.68 12.60
CA LEU A 20 -3.08 12.78 11.46
C LEU A 20 -1.63 12.36 11.19
N SER A 21 -1.34 11.07 11.31
CA SER A 21 -0.05 10.52 10.91
C SER A 21 0.19 10.85 9.44
N GLN A 22 1.17 11.70 9.16
CA GLN A 22 1.59 11.97 7.79
C GLN A 22 2.57 10.89 7.38
N ASN A 23 2.07 9.88 6.66
CA ASN A 23 2.92 8.85 6.07
C ASN A 23 3.53 9.40 4.78
N THR A 24 4.84 9.65 4.78
CA THR A 24 5.56 10.19 3.61
C THR A 24 5.46 9.30 2.37
N TYR A 25 5.29 7.99 2.54
CA TYR A 25 5.34 6.99 1.46
C TYR A 25 4.02 6.21 1.30
N GLU A 26 2.89 6.88 1.48
CA GLU A 26 1.55 6.24 1.37
C GLU A 26 1.31 5.58 0.00
N PHE A 27 1.97 6.06 -1.06
CA PHE A 27 1.89 5.45 -2.40
C PHE A 27 2.42 4.01 -2.44
N LEU A 28 3.30 3.60 -1.51
CA LEU A 28 3.77 2.21 -1.41
C LEU A 28 2.70 1.24 -0.93
N ARG A 29 1.59 1.76 -0.39
CA ARG A 29 0.43 0.96 0.03
C ARG A 29 -0.61 0.77 -1.08
N VAL A 30 -0.43 1.43 -2.22
CA VAL A 30 -1.29 1.25 -3.39
C VAL A 30 -0.89 -0.04 -4.09
N ASP A 31 -1.87 -0.89 -4.38
CA ASP A 31 -1.64 -2.08 -5.19
C ASP A 31 -1.16 -1.70 -6.59
N MET A 32 0.09 -2.04 -6.89
CA MET A 32 0.72 -1.77 -8.17
C MET A 32 0.44 -2.86 -9.21
N SER A 33 -0.03 -4.03 -8.79
CA SER A 33 -0.40 -5.12 -9.71
C SER A 33 -1.91 -5.18 -9.91
N ALA A 34 -2.36 -5.21 -11.18
CA ALA A 34 -3.77 -5.43 -11.48
C ALA A 34 -4.28 -6.79 -10.95
N ARG A 35 -3.42 -7.82 -10.96
CA ARG A 35 -3.74 -9.16 -10.46
C ARG A 35 -3.90 -9.15 -8.94
N ALA A 36 -2.97 -8.52 -8.22
CA ALA A 36 -3.08 -8.40 -6.77
C ALA A 36 -4.29 -7.53 -6.35
N ALA A 37 -4.54 -6.42 -7.07
CA ALA A 37 -5.69 -5.56 -6.83
C ALA A 37 -7.02 -6.29 -7.03
N ALA A 38 -7.14 -7.13 -8.07
CA ALA A 38 -8.32 -7.97 -8.30
C ALA A 38 -8.59 -8.99 -7.18
N LEU A 39 -7.55 -9.36 -6.43
CA LEU A 39 -7.62 -10.23 -5.25
C LEU A 39 -7.77 -9.45 -3.93
N GLY A 40 -8.00 -8.12 -4.00
CA GLY A 40 -8.10 -7.26 -2.83
C GLY A 40 -6.81 -7.16 -2.02
N GLY A 41 -5.65 -7.24 -2.69
CA GLY A 41 -4.32 -7.19 -2.07
C GLY A 41 -3.82 -8.54 -1.53
N SER A 42 -4.59 -9.62 -1.70
CA SER A 42 -4.19 -10.97 -1.28
C SER A 42 -3.23 -11.62 -2.30
N PHE A 43 -1.94 -11.29 -2.20
CA PHE A 43 -0.93 -11.71 -3.21
C PHE A 43 0.35 -12.34 -2.65
N ILE A 44 0.46 -12.49 -1.32
CA ILE A 44 1.70 -12.88 -0.61
C ILE A 44 2.31 -14.24 -1.02
N SER A 45 1.49 -15.15 -1.55
CA SER A 45 1.89 -16.52 -1.92
C SER A 45 1.90 -16.78 -3.42
N TYR A 46 1.83 -15.74 -4.26
CA TYR A 46 1.78 -15.88 -5.72
C TYR A 46 3.17 -15.63 -6.32
N PHE A 47 3.86 -16.67 -6.77
CA PHE A 47 5.30 -16.63 -7.13
C PHE A 47 5.58 -16.67 -8.64
N ASP A 48 4.59 -16.76 -9.51
CA ASP A 48 4.71 -16.75 -10.97
C ASP A 48 4.57 -15.34 -11.60
N ASP A 49 4.84 -14.29 -10.82
CA ASP A 49 4.73 -12.89 -11.24
C ASP A 49 5.90 -12.06 -10.69
N ALA A 50 6.42 -11.11 -11.47
CA ALA A 50 7.48 -10.21 -11.01
C ALA A 50 6.96 -9.19 -9.98
N ASP A 51 5.66 -8.91 -9.99
CA ASP A 51 5.02 -8.00 -9.03
C ASP A 51 5.08 -8.52 -7.58
N ILE A 52 5.42 -9.81 -7.35
CA ILE A 52 5.59 -10.39 -6.00
C ILE A 52 6.61 -9.63 -5.15
N ILE A 53 7.54 -8.90 -5.78
CA ILE A 53 8.52 -8.05 -5.08
C ILE A 53 7.86 -6.99 -4.19
N PHE A 54 6.66 -6.50 -4.54
CA PHE A 54 5.93 -5.49 -3.77
C PHE A 54 5.16 -6.07 -2.58
N TYR A 55 4.98 -7.40 -2.53
CA TYR A 55 4.16 -8.09 -1.53
C TYR A 55 4.99 -9.01 -0.63
N ASN A 56 5.91 -9.76 -1.22
CA ASN A 56 6.79 -10.72 -0.56
C ASN A 56 8.06 -10.96 -1.38
N PRO A 57 9.13 -10.16 -1.17
CA PRO A 57 10.39 -10.32 -1.90
C PRO A 57 11.00 -11.73 -1.82
N ALA A 58 10.76 -12.47 -0.73
CA ALA A 58 11.24 -13.86 -0.60
C ALA A 58 10.57 -14.81 -1.62
N GLY A 59 9.37 -14.49 -2.10
CA GLY A 59 8.66 -15.23 -3.14
C GLY A 59 9.38 -15.23 -4.49
N MET A 60 10.24 -14.24 -4.77
CA MET A 60 11.02 -14.19 -6.01
C MET A 60 11.92 -15.43 -6.21
N LYS A 61 12.42 -16.03 -5.12
CA LYS A 61 13.27 -17.23 -5.21
C LYS A 61 12.50 -18.47 -5.67
N LEU A 62 11.18 -18.46 -5.52
CA LEU A 62 10.30 -19.54 -5.96
C LEU A 62 9.78 -19.32 -7.40
N SER A 63 10.03 -18.14 -7.97
CA SER A 63 9.66 -17.82 -9.33
C SER A 63 10.46 -18.68 -10.32
N LYS A 64 9.79 -19.09 -11.40
CA LYS A 64 10.41 -19.85 -12.47
C LYS A 64 10.67 -18.93 -13.66
N GLY A 65 11.89 -18.99 -14.18
CA GLY A 65 12.30 -18.15 -15.31
C GLY A 65 12.57 -16.70 -14.88
N SER A 66 12.46 -15.79 -15.85
CA SER A 66 12.75 -14.37 -15.62
C SER A 66 11.51 -13.51 -15.91
N PRO A 67 10.51 -13.48 -15.01
CA PRO A 67 9.28 -12.75 -15.25
C PRO A 67 9.52 -11.24 -15.31
N ILE A 68 8.72 -10.57 -16.13
CA ILE A 68 8.64 -9.11 -16.23
C ILE A 68 7.18 -8.70 -16.04
N ALA A 69 6.94 -7.62 -15.30
CA ALA A 69 5.62 -7.05 -15.10
C ALA A 69 5.67 -5.53 -15.30
N PHE A 70 4.61 -4.99 -15.91
CA PHE A 70 4.39 -3.57 -16.08
C PHE A 70 2.95 -3.25 -15.73
N SER A 71 2.74 -2.22 -14.92
CA SER A 71 1.40 -1.80 -14.52
C SER A 71 1.28 -0.28 -14.47
N PHE A 72 0.05 0.20 -14.67
CA PHE A 72 -0.32 1.60 -14.57
C PHE A 72 -1.61 1.73 -13.77
N THR A 73 -1.58 2.58 -12.74
CA THR A 73 -2.72 2.83 -11.85
C THR A 73 -3.08 4.30 -11.91
N LYS A 74 -4.32 4.58 -12.34
CA LYS A 74 -4.94 5.91 -12.27
C LYS A 74 -5.79 5.99 -11.00
N HIS A 75 -5.27 6.62 -9.96
CA HIS A 75 -5.98 6.81 -8.70
C HIS A 75 -7.05 7.90 -8.82
N LEU A 76 -8.05 7.86 -7.92
CA LEU A 76 -9.25 8.71 -7.94
C LEU A 76 -9.00 10.23 -7.85
N LEU A 77 -7.80 10.66 -7.41
CA LEU A 77 -7.42 12.07 -7.26
C LEU A 77 -6.45 12.53 -8.35
N ASP A 78 -6.58 11.95 -9.56
CA ASP A 78 -5.70 12.18 -10.71
C ASP A 78 -4.21 11.89 -10.44
N ILE A 79 -3.93 11.06 -9.42
CA ILE A 79 -2.58 10.56 -9.15
C ILE A 79 -2.33 9.40 -10.11
N ASN A 80 -1.32 9.57 -10.97
CA ASN A 80 -0.91 8.56 -11.94
C ASN A 80 0.34 7.85 -11.42
N LEU A 81 0.28 6.53 -11.32
CA LEU A 81 1.36 5.68 -10.83
C LEU A 81 1.70 4.63 -11.90
N ALA A 82 2.98 4.31 -12.03
CA ALA A 82 3.46 3.26 -12.92
C ALA A 82 4.48 2.40 -12.19
N SER A 83 4.47 1.10 -12.46
CA SER A 83 5.46 0.15 -11.96
C SER A 83 6.04 -0.68 -13.11
N LEU A 84 7.32 -1.05 -12.94
CA LEU A 84 8.04 -2.00 -13.77
C LEU A 84 8.81 -2.92 -12.82
N ALA A 85 8.57 -4.22 -12.92
CA ALA A 85 9.24 -5.23 -12.13
C ALA A 85 9.87 -6.28 -13.05
N TYR A 86 11.05 -6.75 -12.68
CA TYR A 86 11.76 -7.83 -13.35
C TYR A 86 12.47 -8.66 -12.30
N SER A 87 12.36 -9.98 -12.41
CA SER A 87 13.06 -10.91 -11.55
C SER A 87 13.85 -11.88 -12.42
N THR A 88 15.05 -12.25 -11.98
CA THR A 88 15.86 -13.28 -12.62
C THR A 88 16.71 -13.96 -11.57
N GLU A 89 16.94 -15.25 -11.75
CA GLU A 89 17.98 -15.95 -11.01
C GLU A 89 19.34 -15.61 -11.63
N ILE A 90 20.32 -15.31 -10.78
CA ILE A 90 21.71 -15.12 -11.19
C ILE A 90 22.45 -16.39 -10.74
N GLU A 91 23.04 -17.10 -11.70
CA GLU A 91 23.88 -18.25 -11.42
C GLU A 91 25.17 -17.78 -10.72
N ASN A 92 25.58 -18.50 -9.67
CA ASN A 92 26.80 -18.21 -8.92
C ASN A 92 28.03 -18.81 -9.61
#